data_AF-A0A7Y7D7G6-F1
#
_entry.id   AF-A0A7Y7D7G6-F1
#
_cell.length_a   1.000
_cell.length_b   1.000
_cell.length_c   1.000
_cell.angle_alpha   90.00
_cell.angle_beta   90.00
_cell.angle_gamma   90.00
#
_symmetry.space_group_name_H-M   'P 1'
#
loop_
_entity.id
_entity.type
_entity.pdbx_description
1 polymer ?
#
loop_
_entity_poly.entity_id
_entity_poly.type
_entity_poly.pdbx_seq_one_letter_code
_entity_poly.pdbx_strand_id
1 'polypeptide(L)' 'EWPGSPYERSDWSRIESFADIVHKAGYASPIRTPRGEDIMAACGQLKSATERARKSRKEIAAEAGLS' A
#
# COMPACT_ATOMS: atom_id res chain seq x y z
N GLU A 1 1.18 -1.53 -9.01
CA GLU A 1 0.38 -2.62 -9.62
C GLU A 1 -0.07 -3.65 -8.59
N TRP A 2 -1.24 -4.28 -8.81
CA TRP A 2 -1.79 -5.35 -7.97
C TRP A 2 -2.32 -6.51 -8.84
N PRO A 3 -2.02 -7.77 -8.50
CA PRO A 3 -2.50 -8.91 -9.28
C PRO A 3 -4.03 -8.96 -9.39
N GLY A 4 -4.55 -9.06 -10.62
CA GLY A 4 -5.99 -9.10 -10.91
C GLY A 4 -6.69 -7.74 -10.93
N SER A 5 -5.96 -6.64 -10.72
CA SER A 5 -6.50 -5.30 -10.98
C SER A 5 -6.74 -5.11 -12.48
N PRO A 6 -7.89 -4.56 -12.91
CA PRO A 6 -8.10 -4.16 -14.31
C PRO A 6 -7.43 -2.81 -14.65
N TYR A 7 -6.79 -2.18 -13.66
CA TYR A 7 -6.15 -0.88 -13.79
C TYR A 7 -4.64 -0.97 -13.60
N GLU A 8 -3.96 -0.10 -14.32
CA GLU A 8 -2.52 0.11 -14.28
C GLU A 8 -2.17 1.56 -13.90
N ARG A 9 -0.97 1.76 -13.36
CA ARG A 9 -0.41 3.08 -13.10
C ARG A 9 -0.20 3.82 -14.41
N SER A 10 -0.74 5.03 -14.50
CA SER A 10 -0.46 5.97 -15.59
C SER A 10 1.04 6.20 -15.78
N ASP A 11 1.44 6.46 -17.02
CA ASP A 11 2.78 6.93 -17.36
C ASP A 11 3.13 8.23 -16.64
N TRP A 12 4.43 8.43 -16.40
CA TRP A 12 4.93 9.59 -15.65
C TRP A 12 4.53 10.92 -16.30
N SER A 13 4.64 11.04 -17.62
CA SER A 13 4.26 12.24 -18.36
C SER A 13 2.79 12.61 -18.18
N ARG A 14 1.91 11.61 -18.08
CA ARG A 14 0.47 11.80 -17.87
C ARG A 14 0.17 12.23 -16.44
N ILE A 15 0.90 11.67 -15.46
CA ILE A 15 0.80 12.08 -14.04
C ILE A 15 1.23 13.54 -13.87
N GLU A 16 2.38 13.93 -14.43
CA GLU A 16 2.89 15.30 -14.39
C GLU A 16 1.92 16.28 -15.06
N SER A 17 1.46 15.97 -16.27
CA SER A 17 0.51 16.82 -16.99
C SER A 17 -0.78 17.05 -16.20
N PHE A 18 -1.28 16.01 -15.53
CA PHE A 18 -2.47 16.13 -14.69
C PHE A 18 -2.22 16.98 -13.44
N ALA A 19 -1.09 16.76 -12.75
CA ALA A 19 -0.71 17.55 -11.58
C ALA A 19 -0.58 19.04 -11.92
N ASP A 20 0.01 19.35 -13.08
CA ASP A 20 0.15 20.71 -13.62
C ASP A 20 -1.20 21.39 -13.89
N ILE A 21 -2.16 20.66 -14.48
CA ILE A 21 -3.51 21.19 -14.74
C ILE A 21 -4.18 21.60 -13.42
N VAL A 22 -4.13 20.72 -12.41
CA VAL A 22 -4.71 20.99 -11.08
C VAL A 22 -3.98 22.13 -10.38
N HIS A 23 -2.64 22.20 -10.52
CA HIS A 23 -1.84 23.28 -9.97
C HIS A 23 -2.21 24.64 -10.55
N LYS A 24 -2.33 24.72 -11.88
CA LYS A 24 -2.72 25.94 -12.61
C LYS A 24 -4.12 26.41 -12.26
N ALA A 25 -5.00 25.52 -11.82
CA ALA A 25 -6.31 25.86 -11.28
C ALA A 25 -6.27 26.42 -9.84
N GLY A 26 -5.09 26.54 -9.23
CA GLY A 26 -4.89 27.14 -7.91
C GLY A 26 -4.87 26.12 -6.75
N TYR A 27 -4.85 24.83 -7.02
CA TYR A 27 -4.83 23.78 -6.00
C TYR A 27 -3.43 23.19 -5.82
N ALA A 28 -2.98 23.00 -4.58
CA ALA A 28 -1.73 22.30 -4.32
C ALA A 28 -1.84 20.82 -4.74
N SER A 29 -1.04 20.39 -5.71
CA SER A 29 -1.09 19.05 -6.32
C SER A 29 0.25 18.30 -6.26
N PRO A 30 0.83 18.06 -5.07
CA PRO A 30 2.07 17.31 -4.96
C PRO A 30 1.87 15.84 -5.34
N ILE A 31 2.75 15.31 -6.19
CA ILE A 31 2.77 13.89 -6.55
C ILE A 31 3.44 13.11 -5.41
N ARG A 32 2.77 12.07 -4.90
CA ARG A 32 3.33 11.19 -3.88
C ARG A 32 4.19 10.11 -4.52
N THR A 33 5.44 10.02 -4.10
CA THR A 33 6.31 8.90 -4.48
C THR A 33 5.87 7.62 -3.77
N PRO A 34 5.62 6.51 -4.49
CA PRO A 34 5.37 5.22 -3.87
C PRO A 34 6.53 4.83 -2.95
N ARG A 35 6.21 4.30 -1.76
CA ARG A 35 7.21 3.75 -0.83
C ARG A 35 6.91 2.28 -0.56
N GLY A 36 7.95 1.45 -0.54
CA GLY A 36 7.81 0.02 -0.27
C GLY A 36 7.18 -0.77 -1.43
N GLU A 37 7.22 -0.26 -2.66
CA GLU A 37 6.70 -0.99 -3.83
C GLU A 37 7.51 -2.27 -4.12
N ASP A 38 8.81 -2.22 -3.86
CA ASP A 38 9.76 -3.33 -3.92
C ASP A 38 9.42 -4.49 -2.96
N ILE A 39 8.72 -4.20 -1.87
CA ILE A 39 8.29 -5.17 -0.86
C ILE A 39 6.77 -5.37 -0.81
N MET A 40 6.05 -4.94 -1.85
CA MET A 40 4.57 -4.99 -1.91
C MET A 40 3.87 -4.35 -0.71
N ALA A 41 4.43 -3.26 -0.19
CA ALA A 41 3.91 -2.51 0.95
C ALA A 41 3.51 -1.08 0.59
N ALA A 42 3.52 -0.71 -0.69
CA ALA A 42 2.96 0.57 -1.09
C ALA A 42 1.46 0.64 -0.80
N CYS A 43 0.92 1.86 -0.79
CA CYS A 43 -0.50 2.08 -0.59
C CYS A 43 -1.33 1.20 -1.55
N GLY A 44 -2.24 0.39 -1.01
CA GLY A 44 -3.08 -0.53 -1.80
C GLY A 44 -2.48 -1.92 -2.07
N GLN A 45 -1.23 -2.18 -1.70
CA GLN A 45 -0.58 -3.49 -1.89
C GLN A 45 -0.60 -4.40 -0.65
N LEU A 46 -1.09 -3.90 0.49
CA LEU A 46 -1.17 -4.73 1.70
C LEU A 46 -2.29 -5.76 1.57
N LYS A 47 -1.94 -7.04 1.35
CA LYS A 47 -2.89 -8.15 1.40
C LYS A 47 -3.33 -8.40 2.84
N SER A 48 -4.64 -8.38 3.10
CA SER A 48 -5.21 -8.74 4.41
C SER A 48 -5.36 -10.24 4.63
N ALA A 49 -4.98 -11.07 3.66
CA ALA A 49 -5.05 -12.54 3.76
C ALA A 49 -4.05 -13.06 4.80
N THR A 50 -4.42 -12.91 6.06
CA THR A 50 -3.68 -13.42 7.21
C THR A 50 -4.09 -14.88 7.41
N GLU A 51 -3.25 -15.82 7.00
CA GLU A 51 -3.36 -17.22 7.42
C GLU A 51 -2.75 -17.38 8.82
N ARG A 52 -3.30 -16.70 9.83
CA ARG A 52 -2.99 -17.03 11.22
C ARG A 52 -4.03 -18.00 11.73
N ALA A 53 -3.63 -19.25 11.91
CA ALA A 53 -4.37 -20.16 12.77
C ALA A 53 -4.55 -19.49 14.14
N ARG A 54 -5.78 -19.47 14.66
CA ARG A 54 -6.07 -18.85 15.95
C ARG A 54 -5.39 -19.69 17.05
N LYS A 55 -4.25 -19.22 17.57
CA LYS A 55 -3.60 -19.83 18.73
C LYS A 55 -4.47 -19.61 19.98
N SER A 56 -4.55 -20.61 20.85
CA SER A 56 -5.16 -20.47 22.17
C SER A 56 -4.32 -19.57 23.08
N ARG A 57 -4.94 -18.98 24.13
CA ARG A 57 -4.23 -18.17 25.13
C ARG A 57 -3.07 -18.94 25.79
N LYS A 58 -3.20 -20.27 25.91
CA LYS A 58 -2.17 -21.15 26.50
C LYS A 58 -0.93 -21.24 25.62
N GLU A 59 -1.12 -21.39 24.30
CA GLU A 59 -0.01 -21.43 23.34
C GLU A 59 0.73 -20.10 23.26
N ILE A 60 -0.01 -18.98 23.31
CA ILE A 60 0.58 -17.63 23.31
C ILE A 60 1.41 -17.38 24.58
N ALA A 61 0.90 -17.79 25.75
CA ALA A 61 1.61 -17.62 27.02
C ALA A 61 2.90 -18.45 27.09
N ALA A 62 2.87 -19.68 26.57
CA ALA A 62 4.05 -20.56 26.51
C ALA A 62 5.14 -20.01 25.58
N GLU A 63 4.77 -19.47 24.42
CA GLU A 63 5.71 -18.93 23.42
C GLU A 63 6.30 -17.59 23.87
N ALA A 64 5.55 -16.77 24.61
CA ALA A 64 5.99 -15.48 25.14
C ALA A 64 6.79 -15.58 26.46
N GLY A 65 7.00 -16.79 26.99
CA GLY A 65 7.73 -16.99 28.26
C GLY A 65 7.03 -16.39 29.48
N LEU A 66 5.71 -16.16 29.41
CA LEU A 66 4.89 -15.56 30.46
C LEU A 66 4.28 -16.62 31.40
N SER A 67 5.01 -17.71 31.65
CA SER A 67 4.56 -18.78 32.55
C SER A 67 4.65 -18.40 34.02
#